data_AF-A0A914CAI2-F1
#
_entry.id   AF-A0A914CAI2-F1
#
_cell.length_a   1.000
_cell.length_b   1.000
_cell.length_c   1.000
_cell.angle_alpha   90.00
_cell.angle_beta   90.00
_cell.angle_gamma   90.00
#
_symmetry.space_group_name_H-M   'P 1'
#
loop_
_entity.id
_entity.type
_entity.pdbx_description
1 polymer ?
#
loop_
_entity_poly.entity_id
_entity_poly.type
_entity_poly.pdbx_seq_one_letter_code
_entity_poly.pdbx_strand_id
1 'polypeptide(L)'
;MSIDQQKNLQNLKNELSPEYFFDQVNLEIEPKIIAENWNYSQEYDVVKHMEALLRNLPYSLIREQDSNKIVAFELVFQTGMQFHQFCFPEYRRQGFGKAIELDQAQKCIKFGLVPYKVVGFHNKHVMASANRSPFWTRWEIDGKPVVLRYIFHSVGKDNI
;
A
#
# COMPACT_ATOMS: atom_id res chain seq x y z
N MET A 1 -4.09 1.92 -14.31
CA MET A 1 -2.93 2.70 -14.80
C MET A 1 -2.68 2.28 -16.25
N SER A 2 -2.62 3.22 -17.19
CA SER A 2 -2.30 2.93 -18.60
C SER A 2 -0.84 2.52 -18.77
N ILE A 3 -0.48 1.93 -19.92
CA ILE A 3 0.92 1.58 -20.23
C ILE A 3 1.83 2.81 -20.19
N ASP A 4 1.37 3.94 -20.73
CA ASP A 4 2.16 5.18 -20.73
C ASP A 4 2.34 5.74 -19.31
N GLN A 5 1.31 5.65 -18.46
CA GLN A 5 1.45 6.01 -17.05
C GLN A 5 2.43 5.09 -16.32
N GLN A 6 2.43 3.79 -16.61
CA GLN A 6 3.41 2.85 -16.04
C GLN A 6 4.83 3.21 -16.47
N LYS A 7 5.06 3.52 -17.76
CA LYS A 7 6.37 3.98 -18.26
C LYS A 7 6.81 5.28 -17.60
N ASN A 8 5.91 6.27 -17.52
CA ASN A 8 6.20 7.55 -16.87
C ASN A 8 6.55 7.36 -15.40
N LEU A 9 5.82 6.48 -14.72
CA LEU A 9 6.07 6.15 -13.33
C LEU A 9 7.43 5.45 -13.15
N GLN A 10 7.82 4.51 -14.02
CA GLN A 10 9.14 3.85 -13.93
C GLN A 10 10.32 4.83 -14.04
N ASN A 11 10.13 5.96 -14.73
CA ASN A 11 11.15 7.00 -14.88
C ASN A 11 11.12 8.06 -13.75
N LEU A 12 10.12 8.02 -12.87
CA LEU A 12 10.01 8.97 -11.76
C LEU A 12 11.12 8.73 -10.74
N LYS A 13 11.90 9.76 -10.44
CA LYS A 13 12.74 9.76 -9.24
C LYS A 13 11.89 10.13 -8.04
N ASN A 14 11.75 9.19 -7.13
CA ASN A 14 10.98 9.37 -5.91
C ASN A 14 11.93 9.81 -4.79
N GLU A 15 12.13 11.12 -4.68
CA GLU A 15 13.07 11.71 -3.73
C GLU A 15 12.39 11.95 -2.38
N LEU A 16 13.07 11.53 -1.32
CA LEU A 16 12.73 11.83 0.06
C LEU A 16 13.68 12.92 0.57
N SER A 17 13.30 13.60 1.65
CA SER A 17 14.27 14.44 2.37
C SER A 17 15.45 13.59 2.86
N PRO A 18 16.67 14.16 2.98
CA PRO A 18 17.90 13.40 3.25
C PRO A 18 17.87 12.55 4.53
N GLU A 19 17.04 12.92 5.50
CA GLU A 19 16.84 12.21 6.77
C GLU A 19 15.96 10.96 6.64
N TYR A 20 15.41 10.68 5.45
CA TYR A 20 14.56 9.53 5.18
C TYR A 20 15.03 8.73 3.96
N PHE A 21 14.89 7.41 4.03
CA PHE A 21 15.28 6.53 2.94
C PHE A 21 14.33 5.34 2.80
N PHE A 22 14.22 4.80 1.58
CA PHE A 22 13.54 3.54 1.33
C PHE A 22 14.43 2.38 1.77
N ASP A 23 13.87 1.43 2.52
CA ASP A 23 14.62 0.32 3.08
C ASP A 23 13.90 -1.03 2.92
N GLN A 24 14.58 -2.09 3.33
CA GLN A 24 14.05 -3.44 3.46
C GLN A 24 13.47 -3.68 4.86
N VAL A 25 12.55 -4.64 4.92
CA VAL A 25 11.94 -5.09 6.15
C VAL A 25 12.87 -6.04 6.90
N ASN A 26 12.92 -5.95 8.22
CA ASN A 26 13.45 -7.00 9.08
C ASN A 26 12.33 -8.01 9.37
N LEU A 27 12.37 -9.16 8.69
CA LEU A 27 11.36 -10.22 8.78
C LEU A 27 11.20 -10.84 10.18
N GLU A 28 12.15 -10.67 11.10
CA GLU A 28 12.05 -11.24 12.45
C GLU A 28 11.14 -10.41 13.36
N ILE A 29 11.06 -9.10 13.13
CA ILE A 29 10.43 -8.15 14.08
C ILE A 29 9.33 -7.30 13.45
N GLU A 30 9.45 -6.93 12.18
CA GLU A 30 8.57 -5.93 11.55
C GLU A 30 7.24 -6.47 11.00
N PRO A 31 7.08 -7.76 10.66
CA PRO A 31 5.75 -8.29 10.36
C PRO A 31 4.74 -8.05 11.49
N LYS A 32 5.22 -8.09 12.75
CA LYS A 32 4.39 -7.80 13.93
C LYS A 32 4.00 -6.32 13.99
N ILE A 33 4.95 -5.41 13.80
CA ILE A 33 4.70 -3.96 13.80
C ILE A 33 3.69 -3.58 12.71
N ILE A 34 3.87 -4.15 11.51
CA ILE A 34 2.95 -3.93 10.39
C ILE A 34 1.56 -4.47 10.75
N ALA A 35 1.46 -5.72 11.21
CA ALA A 35 0.20 -6.35 11.60
C ALA A 35 -0.56 -5.54 12.66
N GLU A 36 0.11 -5.03 13.69
CA GLU A 36 -0.47 -4.22 14.77
C GLU A 36 -1.07 -2.90 14.27
N ASN A 37 -0.59 -2.39 13.14
CA ASN A 37 -1.11 -1.17 12.50
C ASN A 37 -2.16 -1.47 11.42
N TRP A 38 -2.73 -2.67 11.39
CA TRP A 38 -3.86 -3.01 10.52
C TRP A 38 -5.20 -2.91 11.24
N ASN A 39 -5.92 -1.81 11.05
CA ASN A 39 -7.21 -1.56 11.71
C ASN A 39 -8.32 -2.61 11.42
N TYR A 40 -8.11 -3.51 10.46
CA TYR A 40 -9.08 -4.53 10.04
C TYR A 40 -8.68 -5.95 10.44
N SER A 41 -7.63 -6.12 11.26
CA SER A 41 -7.23 -7.44 11.76
C SER A 41 -8.29 -7.99 12.72
N GLN A 42 -9.14 -8.91 12.25
CA GLN A 42 -10.03 -9.70 13.09
C GLN A 42 -9.47 -11.13 13.18
N GLU A 43 -8.67 -11.40 14.22
CA GLU A 43 -8.20 -12.72 14.65
C GLU A 43 -7.14 -13.46 13.81
N TYR A 44 -6.73 -14.61 14.37
CA TYR A 44 -5.50 -15.41 14.26
C TYR A 44 -4.76 -15.43 12.91
N ASP A 45 -3.42 -15.36 13.03
CA ASP A 45 -2.39 -15.53 11.99
C ASP A 45 -2.07 -14.33 11.08
N VAL A 46 -2.52 -13.13 11.43
CA VAL A 46 -2.18 -11.89 10.70
C VAL A 46 -0.67 -11.68 10.59
N VAL A 47 0.10 -11.97 11.64
CA VAL A 47 1.57 -11.81 11.61
C VAL A 47 2.21 -12.72 10.56
N LYS A 48 1.84 -14.00 10.50
CA LYS A 48 2.38 -14.91 9.46
C LYS A 48 1.87 -14.54 8.07
N HIS A 49 0.64 -14.03 7.96
CA HIS A 49 0.15 -13.48 6.70
C HIS A 49 1.03 -12.31 6.23
N MET A 50 1.32 -11.36 7.12
CA MET A 50 2.23 -10.23 6.81
C MET A 50 3.62 -10.73 6.45
N GLU A 51 4.17 -11.70 7.19
CA GLU A 51 5.48 -12.29 6.88
C GLU A 51 5.49 -12.94 5.48
N ALA A 52 4.44 -13.68 5.12
CA ALA A 52 4.31 -14.31 3.82
C ALA A 52 4.21 -13.28 2.68
N LEU A 53 3.48 -12.19 2.88
CA LEU A 53 3.42 -11.08 1.91
C LEU A 53 4.80 -10.43 1.75
N LEU A 54 5.45 -10.07 2.85
CA LEU A 54 6.75 -9.40 2.87
C LEU A 54 7.88 -10.26 2.26
N ARG A 55 7.79 -11.59 2.39
CA ARG A 55 8.78 -12.52 1.85
C ARG A 55 8.63 -12.72 0.34
N ASN A 56 7.40 -12.68 -0.19
CA ASN A 56 7.11 -13.16 -1.54
C ASN A 56 6.64 -12.08 -2.51
N LEU A 57 6.22 -10.92 -2.02
CA LEU A 57 5.65 -9.85 -2.84
C LEU A 57 6.38 -8.53 -2.62
N PRO A 58 6.33 -7.62 -3.62
CA PRO A 58 6.83 -6.26 -3.46
C PRO A 58 6.24 -5.56 -2.24
N TYR A 59 7.07 -4.83 -1.52
CA TYR A 59 6.66 -3.92 -0.45
C TYR A 59 7.52 -2.66 -0.48
N SER A 60 7.04 -1.62 0.20
CA SER A 60 7.72 -0.34 0.32
C SER A 60 7.71 0.07 1.78
N LEU A 61 8.87 0.53 2.24
CA LEU A 61 9.11 0.90 3.63
C LEU A 61 10.05 2.09 3.63
N ILE A 62 9.72 3.11 4.43
CA ILE A 62 10.55 4.29 4.65
C ILE A 62 11.05 4.27 6.08
N ARG A 63 12.33 4.56 6.29
CA ARG A 63 12.95 4.75 7.60
C ARG A 63 13.46 6.16 7.78
N GLU A 64 13.53 6.58 9.04
CA GLU A 64 14.28 7.75 9.48
C GLU A 64 15.74 7.35 9.77
N GLN A 65 16.69 8.11 9.23
CA GLN A 65 18.13 7.84 9.31
C GLN A 65 18.64 7.72 10.76
N ASP A 66 18.26 8.67 11.62
CA ASP A 66 18.84 8.77 12.97
C ASP A 66 18.28 7.74 13.94
N SER A 67 16.97 7.47 13.87
CA SER A 67 16.29 6.58 14.81
C SER A 67 16.14 5.15 14.29
N ASN A 68 16.36 4.95 12.99
CA ASN A 68 16.10 3.71 12.26
C ASN A 68 14.63 3.22 12.36
N LYS A 69 13.71 4.07 12.78
CA LYS A 69 12.29 3.73 12.93
C LYS A 69 11.58 3.70 11.59
N ILE A 70 10.59 2.82 11.48
CA ILE A 70 9.67 2.80 10.34
C ILE A 70 8.80 4.06 10.40
N VAL A 71 8.76 4.79 9.29
CA VAL A 71 8.00 6.03 9.11
C VAL A 71 6.69 5.77 8.39
N ALA A 72 6.76 4.99 7.32
CA ALA A 72 5.63 4.58 6.51
C ALA A 72 5.93 3.22 5.87
N PHE A 73 4.88 2.47 5.57
CA PHE A 73 4.96 1.24 4.79
C PHE A 73 3.73 1.07 3.88
N GLU A 74 3.89 0.25 2.85
CA GLU A 74 2.80 -0.24 2.01
C GLU A 74 3.12 -1.63 1.48
N LEU A 75 2.09 -2.47 1.41
CA LEU A 75 2.16 -3.84 0.92
C LEU A 75 1.43 -3.96 -0.41
N VAL A 76 1.60 -5.11 -1.07
CA VAL A 76 0.74 -5.50 -2.19
C VAL A 76 0.08 -6.84 -1.90
N PHE A 77 -1.15 -6.97 -2.34
CA PHE A 77 -1.85 -8.24 -2.43
C PHE A 77 -1.44 -8.99 -3.70
N GLN A 78 -1.67 -10.31 -3.72
CA GLN A 78 -1.28 -11.21 -4.83
C GLN A 78 -1.80 -10.76 -6.20
N THR A 79 -2.91 -10.03 -6.23
CA THR A 79 -3.54 -9.53 -7.45
C THR A 79 -2.89 -8.26 -8.01
N GLY A 80 -1.90 -7.68 -7.33
CA GLY A 80 -1.36 -6.35 -7.66
C GLY A 80 -2.07 -5.19 -6.96
N MET A 81 -3.01 -5.50 -6.05
CA MET A 81 -3.69 -4.47 -5.24
C MET A 81 -2.73 -3.89 -4.22
N GLN A 82 -2.48 -2.59 -4.29
CA GLN A 82 -1.86 -1.83 -3.22
C GLN A 82 -2.71 -1.90 -1.96
N PHE A 83 -2.10 -2.35 -0.88
CA PHE A 83 -2.78 -2.77 0.33
C PHE A 83 -2.02 -2.26 1.56
N HIS A 84 -2.77 -1.91 2.60
CA HIS A 84 -2.23 -1.55 3.91
C HIS A 84 -1.19 -0.43 3.89
N GLN A 85 -1.43 0.60 3.07
CA GLN A 85 -0.65 1.83 3.13
C GLN A 85 -0.83 2.50 4.50
N PHE A 86 0.26 2.71 5.23
CA PHE A 86 0.25 3.31 6.55
C PHE A 86 1.40 4.30 6.73
N CYS A 87 1.12 5.38 7.44
CA CYS A 87 2.11 6.36 7.88
C CYS A 87 1.86 6.63 9.37
N PHE A 88 2.91 6.46 10.18
CA PHE A 88 2.86 6.68 11.61
C PHE A 88 2.47 8.14 11.91
N PRO A 89 1.55 8.40 12.88
CA PRO A 89 0.96 9.72 13.11
C PRO A 89 1.95 10.88 13.21
N GLU A 90 3.06 10.68 13.89
CA GLU A 90 4.14 11.65 14.13
C GLU A 90 4.87 12.07 12.85
N TYR A 91 4.85 11.24 11.80
CA TYR A 91 5.50 11.51 10.52
C TYR A 91 4.51 11.98 9.42
N ARG A 92 3.22 12.15 9.74
CA ARG A 92 2.20 12.54 8.74
C ARG A 92 2.39 13.98 8.23
N ARG A 93 1.77 14.26 7.08
CA ARG A 93 1.79 15.56 6.36
C ARG A 93 3.15 15.96 5.78
N GLN A 94 4.06 15.00 5.63
CA GLN A 94 5.38 15.20 5.01
C GLN A 94 5.50 14.60 3.60
N GLY A 95 4.40 14.04 3.07
CA GLY A 95 4.37 13.46 1.71
C GLY A 95 4.68 11.95 1.62
N PHE A 96 5.05 11.29 2.72
CA PHE A 96 5.41 9.86 2.72
C PHE A 96 4.33 8.93 2.17
N GLY A 97 3.05 9.22 2.41
CA GLY A 97 1.96 8.43 1.83
C GLY A 97 1.99 8.40 0.30
N LYS A 98 2.26 9.55 -0.34
CA LYS A 98 2.41 9.61 -1.81
C LYS A 98 3.71 8.96 -2.26
N ALA A 99 4.81 9.21 -1.53
CA ALA A 99 6.10 8.63 -1.88
C ALA A 99 6.03 7.11 -1.87
N ILE A 100 5.48 6.51 -0.81
CA ILE A 100 5.40 5.06 -0.69
C ILE A 100 4.46 4.43 -1.72
N GLU A 101 3.34 5.11 -2.02
CA GLU A 101 2.40 4.71 -3.07
C GLU A 101 3.05 4.59 -4.45
N LEU A 102 3.92 5.54 -4.79
CA LEU A 102 4.59 5.57 -6.08
C LEU A 102 5.76 4.58 -6.15
N ASP A 103 6.54 4.45 -5.09
CA ASP A 103 7.60 3.42 -4.98
C ASP A 103 7.00 2.01 -5.07
N GLN A 104 5.89 1.77 -4.36
CA GLN A 104 5.20 0.49 -4.38
C GLN A 104 4.67 0.16 -5.78
N ALA A 105 4.09 1.12 -6.48
CA ALA A 105 3.63 0.93 -7.85
C ALA A 105 4.82 0.68 -8.80
N GLN A 106 5.96 1.36 -8.64
CA GLN A 106 7.17 1.08 -9.42
C GLN A 106 7.66 -0.36 -9.22
N LYS A 107 7.72 -0.83 -7.97
CA LYS A 107 8.12 -2.19 -7.64
C LYS A 107 7.14 -3.23 -8.17
N CYS A 108 5.84 -2.98 -8.11
CA CYS A 108 4.81 -3.86 -8.70
C CYS A 108 5.00 -4.02 -10.21
N ILE A 109 5.21 -2.93 -10.95
CA ILE A 109 5.45 -2.97 -12.40
C ILE A 109 6.72 -3.78 -12.70
N LYS A 110 7.81 -3.56 -11.95
CA LYS A 110 9.06 -4.31 -12.12
C LYS A 110 8.89 -5.81 -11.83
N PHE A 111 7.99 -6.16 -10.91
CA PHE A 111 7.63 -7.55 -10.61
C PHE A 111 6.70 -8.17 -11.67
N GLY A 112 6.21 -7.40 -12.64
CA GLY A 112 5.28 -7.88 -13.68
C GLY A 112 3.80 -7.81 -13.26
N LEU A 113 3.46 -7.06 -12.21
CA LEU A 113 2.09 -6.81 -11.79
C LEU A 113 1.56 -5.50 -12.35
N VAL A 114 0.25 -5.43 -12.57
CA VAL A 114 -0.44 -4.18 -12.88
C VAL A 114 -0.90 -3.55 -11.56
N PRO A 115 -0.27 -2.45 -11.10
CA PRO A 115 -0.64 -1.85 -9.82
C PRO A 115 -2.02 -1.19 -9.92
N TYR A 116 -2.84 -1.43 -8.89
CA TYR A 116 -4.09 -0.72 -8.68
C TYR A 116 -4.34 -0.53 -7.18
N LYS A 117 -5.17 0.46 -6.84
CA LYS A 117 -5.58 0.70 -5.46
C LYS A 117 -7.09 0.89 -5.37
N VAL A 118 -7.65 0.57 -4.21
CA VAL A 118 -9.04 0.82 -3.89
C VAL A 118 -9.09 1.94 -2.85
N VAL A 119 -9.90 2.96 -3.10
CA VAL A 119 -10.07 4.07 -2.16
C VAL A 119 -11.46 3.97 -1.55
N GLY A 120 -11.52 3.94 -0.21
CA GLY A 120 -12.79 3.92 0.51
C GLY A 120 -13.62 5.18 0.23
N PHE A 121 -14.94 5.01 0.03
CA PHE A 121 -15.86 6.11 -0.33
C PHE A 121 -15.86 7.29 0.65
N HIS A 122 -15.55 7.06 1.92
CA HIS A 122 -15.50 8.11 2.93
C HIS A 122 -14.23 8.97 2.83
N ASN A 123 -13.16 8.48 2.16
CA ASN A 123 -11.90 9.19 2.06
C ASN A 123 -11.87 10.13 0.84
N LYS A 124 -12.70 11.18 0.91
CA LYS A 124 -12.85 12.19 -0.16
C LYS A 124 -11.52 12.85 -0.55
N HIS A 125 -10.63 13.05 0.42
CA HIS A 125 -9.32 13.67 0.18
C HIS A 125 -8.42 12.77 -0.67
N VAL A 126 -8.32 11.48 -0.34
CA VAL A 126 -7.54 10.52 -1.14
C VAL A 126 -8.16 10.32 -2.51
N MET A 127 -9.48 10.23 -2.63
CA MET A 127 -10.16 10.16 -3.94
C MET A 127 -9.84 11.38 -4.81
N ALA A 128 -9.96 12.59 -4.26
CA ALA A 128 -9.68 13.81 -5.00
C ALA A 128 -8.20 13.92 -5.40
N SER A 129 -7.28 13.48 -4.53
CA SER A 129 -5.86 13.41 -4.83
C SER A 129 -5.56 12.40 -5.95
N ALA A 130 -6.12 11.19 -5.86
CA ALA A 130 -5.94 10.14 -6.87
C ALA A 130 -6.46 10.56 -8.25
N ASN A 131 -7.63 11.23 -8.31
CA ASN A 131 -8.19 11.72 -9.58
C ASN A 131 -7.36 12.83 -10.23
N ARG A 132 -6.55 13.58 -9.46
CA ARG A 132 -5.64 14.60 -9.98
C ARG A 132 -4.23 14.06 -10.28
N SER A 133 -3.95 12.82 -9.89
CA SER A 133 -2.62 12.24 -10.08
C SER A 133 -2.36 11.97 -11.57
N PRO A 134 -1.20 12.35 -12.11
CA PRO A 134 -0.82 11.96 -13.47
C PRO A 134 -0.52 10.46 -13.59
N PHE A 135 -0.29 9.78 -12.46
CA PHE A 135 0.10 8.37 -12.41
C PHE A 135 -1.10 7.41 -12.28
N TRP A 136 -2.26 7.90 -11.87
CA TRP A 136 -3.44 7.07 -11.66
C TRP A 136 -4.54 7.45 -12.63
N THR A 137 -5.26 6.45 -13.13
CA THR A 137 -6.51 6.63 -13.86
C THR A 137 -7.58 5.87 -13.11
N ARG A 138 -8.70 6.55 -12.83
CA ARG A 138 -9.87 5.91 -12.21
C ARG A 138 -10.43 4.88 -13.18
N TRP A 139 -10.68 3.67 -12.68
CA TRP A 139 -11.32 2.65 -13.49
C TRP A 139 -12.83 2.93 -13.57
N GLU A 140 -13.33 3.07 -14.79
CA GLU A 140 -14.72 3.35 -15.08
C GLU A 140 -15.28 2.37 -16.13
N ILE A 141 -16.59 2.10 -16.02
CA ILE A 141 -17.40 1.39 -17.01
C ILE A 141 -18.63 2.27 -17.26
N ASP A 142 -18.91 2.62 -18.52
CA ASP A 142 -20.01 3.50 -18.93
C ASP A 142 -20.07 4.82 -18.15
N GLY A 143 -18.90 5.43 -17.91
CA GLY A 143 -18.75 6.68 -17.16
C GLY A 143 -19.01 6.57 -15.66
N LYS A 144 -19.13 5.35 -15.11
CA LYS A 144 -19.34 5.09 -13.69
C LYS A 144 -18.10 4.44 -13.07
N PRO A 145 -17.65 4.87 -11.88
CA PRO A 145 -16.55 4.23 -11.18
C PRO A 145 -16.83 2.75 -10.91
N VAL A 146 -15.83 1.90 -11.16
CA VAL A 146 -15.88 0.50 -10.72
C VAL A 146 -15.79 0.44 -9.20
N VAL A 147 -16.68 -0.34 -8.58
CA VAL A 147 -16.81 -0.45 -7.12
C VAL A 147 -16.56 -1.88 -6.67
N LEU A 148 -15.60 -2.07 -5.77
CA LEU A 148 -15.40 -3.33 -5.08
C LEU A 148 -16.21 -3.33 -3.78
N ARG A 149 -17.15 -4.28 -3.66
CA ARG A 149 -17.95 -4.48 -2.45
C ARG A 149 -17.47 -5.74 -1.74
N TYR A 150 -16.92 -5.59 -0.55
CA TYR A 150 -16.57 -6.71 0.33
C TYR A 150 -17.81 -7.11 1.12
N ILE A 151 -18.26 -8.36 0.96
CA ILE A 151 -19.37 -8.94 1.71
C ILE A 151 -18.77 -10.03 2.59
N PHE A 152 -18.78 -9.81 3.90
CA PHE A 152 -18.32 -10.80 4.87
C PHE A 152 -19.50 -11.68 5.27
N HIS A 153 -19.40 -12.97 5.01
CA HIS A 153 -20.34 -13.96 5.51
C HIS A 153 -19.76 -14.53 6.81
N SER A 154 -20.42 -14.30 7.94
CA SER A 154 -20.11 -15.05 9.16
C SER A 154 -20.63 -16.47 8.97
N VAL A 155 -19.74 -17.45 8.86
CA VAL A 155 -20.13 -18.85 9.04
C VAL A 155 -20.38 -19.02 10.54
N GLY A 156 -21.63 -19.29 10.92
CA GLY A 156 -22.00 -19.50 12.32
C GLY A 156 -21.17 -20.63 12.93
N LYS A 157 -20.77 -20.47 14.20
CA LYS A 157 -19.98 -21.45 14.98
C LYS A 157 -20.75 -22.72 15.35
N ASP A 158 -21.86 -23.03 14.67
CA ASP A 158 -22.80 -24.08 15.10
C ASP A 158 -22.58 -25.45 14.44
N ASN A 159 -21.45 -25.71 13.76
CA ASN A 159 -21.17 -27.00 13.12
C ASN A 159 -19.68 -27.42 13.12
N ILE A 160 -19.01 -27.36 14.28
CA ILE A 160 -17.77 -28.13 14.51
C ILE A 160 -17.82 -28.74 15.90
#